data_AF-A0A349ERG0-F1
#
_entry.id   AF-A0A349ERG0-F1
#
_cell.length_a   1.000
_cell.length_b   1.000
_cell.length_c   1.000
_cell.angle_alpha   90.00
_cell.angle_beta   90.00
_cell.angle_gamma   90.00
#
_symmetry.space_group_name_H-M   'P 1'
#
loop_
_entity.id
_entity.type
_entity.pdbx_description
1 polymer ?
#
loop_
_entity_poly.entity_id
_entity_poly.type
_entity_poly.pdbx_seq_one_letter_code
_entity_poly.pdbx_strand_id
1 'polypeptide(L)'
;MMRKIMIIALGALVAVSAASYSHAQDEISYSGSSTIGMSVLEAGALAAFEKKTGIKFKSVEMPGSGKGIKALVEGKVTIAGASRSLEAEEKKQKLLGHTIAYDAIAVFVNKENPVKNLTKEQLKKIFTGEIKNWKEVGGKDAA
;
A
#
# COMPACT_ATOMS: atom_id res chain seq x y z
N MET A 1 29.41 -22.38 53.71
CA MET A 1 29.50 -22.66 52.25
C MET A 1 28.20 -22.34 51.49
N MET A 2 27.03 -22.78 51.97
CA MET A 2 25.73 -22.59 51.29
C MET A 2 25.32 -21.13 51.01
N ARG A 3 25.66 -20.17 51.88
CA ARG A 3 25.37 -18.73 51.65
C ARG A 3 26.13 -18.11 50.47
N LYS A 4 27.34 -18.60 50.15
CA LYS A 4 28.12 -18.10 48.99
C LYS A 4 27.60 -18.69 47.68
N ILE A 5 27.08 -19.92 47.70
CA ILE A 5 26.48 -20.59 46.54
C ILE A 5 25.14 -19.94 46.16
N MET A 6 24.34 -19.50 47.14
CA MET A 6 23.04 -18.86 46.89
C MET A 6 23.16 -17.44 46.31
N ILE A 7 24.23 -16.70 46.63
CA ILE A 7 24.50 -15.36 46.06
C ILE A 7 24.98 -15.47 44.60
N ILE A 8 25.75 -16.51 44.26
CA ILE A 8 26.18 -16.76 42.88
C ILE A 8 24.99 -17.20 42.01
N ALA A 9 24.07 -18.01 42.54
CA ALA A 9 22.86 -18.42 41.84
C ALA A 9 21.88 -17.27 41.59
N LEU A 10 21.75 -16.32 42.52
CA LEU A 10 20.89 -15.14 42.35
C LEU A 10 21.50 -14.10 41.40
N GLY A 11 22.82 -13.93 41.42
CA GLY A 11 23.54 -13.09 40.45
C GLY A 11 23.46 -13.61 39.02
N ALA A 12 23.48 -14.94 38.84
CA ALA A 12 23.27 -15.55 37.53
C ALA A 12 21.83 -15.41 37.02
N LEU A 13 20.83 -15.38 37.90
CA LEU A 13 19.42 -15.23 37.51
C LEU A 13 19.08 -13.80 37.07
N VAL A 14 19.75 -12.78 37.62
CA VAL A 14 19.60 -11.37 37.20
C VAL A 14 20.39 -11.06 35.93
N ALA A 15 21.50 -11.77 35.67
CA ALA A 15 22.28 -11.62 34.43
C ALA A 15 21.59 -12.24 33.19
N VAL A 16 20.69 -13.22 33.36
CA VAL A 16 19.94 -13.83 32.25
C VAL A 16 18.76 -12.96 31.79
N SER A 17 18.25 -12.04 32.63
CA SER A 17 17.23 -11.08 32.20
C SER A 17 17.76 -9.89 31.39
N ALA A 18 19.09 -9.73 31.28
CA ALA A 18 19.70 -8.74 30.40
C ALA A 18 20.04 -9.32 29.00
N ALA A 19 19.83 -10.62 28.79
CA ALA A 19 20.02 -11.25 27.50
C ALA A 19 18.78 -11.05 26.63
N SER A 20 18.95 -10.20 25.62
CA SER A 20 18.14 -10.16 24.40
C SER A 20 16.84 -9.37 24.45
N TYR A 21 16.93 -8.07 24.74
CA TYR A 21 16.26 -7.13 23.84
C TYR A 21 17.07 -7.08 22.55
N SER A 22 17.00 -8.16 21.75
CA SER A 22 17.18 -7.97 20.32
C SER A 22 16.06 -7.03 19.92
N HIS A 23 16.39 -5.76 19.68
CA HIS A 23 15.60 -4.97 18.75
C HIS A 23 15.68 -5.73 17.44
N ALA A 24 14.76 -6.69 17.24
CA ALA A 24 14.40 -7.12 15.91
C ALA A 24 14.10 -5.82 15.18
N GLN A 25 14.98 -5.45 14.25
CA GLN A 25 14.78 -4.29 13.41
C GLN A 25 13.40 -4.51 12.80
N ASP A 26 12.42 -3.64 13.09
CA ASP A 26 11.04 -3.82 12.64
C ASP A 26 11.02 -3.77 11.11
N GLU A 27 11.22 -4.92 10.45
CA GLU A 27 11.24 -5.00 9.00
C GLU A 27 9.83 -4.81 8.46
N ILE A 28 9.67 -3.83 7.58
CA ILE A 28 8.39 -3.55 6.92
C ILE A 28 8.26 -4.46 5.71
N SER A 29 7.11 -5.10 5.53
CA SER A 29 6.74 -5.78 4.30
C SER A 29 5.47 -5.15 3.74
N TYR A 30 5.50 -4.83 2.45
CA TYR A 30 4.42 -4.18 1.74
C TYR A 30 3.82 -5.10 0.69
N SER A 31 2.49 -5.13 0.61
CA SER A 31 1.77 -5.64 -0.55
C SER A 31 0.56 -4.78 -0.88
N GLY A 32 0.33 -4.45 -2.16
CA GLY A 32 -0.93 -3.79 -2.55
C GLY A 32 -0.89 -3.03 -3.86
N SER A 33 -1.45 -1.82 -3.83
CA SER A 33 -1.55 -0.91 -4.96
C SER A 33 -0.23 -0.77 -5.71
N SER A 34 -0.26 -1.02 -7.03
CA SER A 34 0.88 -0.79 -7.91
C SER A 34 1.20 0.70 -8.03
N THR A 35 0.19 1.58 -8.03
CA THR A 35 0.41 3.03 -8.05
C THR A 35 1.28 3.46 -6.87
N ILE A 36 0.92 3.09 -5.64
CA ILE A 36 1.71 3.43 -4.44
C ILE A 36 3.09 2.77 -4.50
N GLY A 37 3.16 1.50 -4.88
CA GLY A 37 4.42 0.78 -4.98
C GLY A 37 5.40 1.41 -5.97
N MET A 38 4.91 1.87 -7.12
CA MET A 38 5.73 2.46 -8.19
C MET A 38 6.06 3.94 -7.97
N SER A 39 5.19 4.71 -7.31
CA SER A 39 5.38 6.17 -7.17
C SER A 39 5.87 6.63 -5.80
N VAL A 40 5.55 5.90 -4.73
CA VAL A 40 5.92 6.26 -3.35
C VAL A 40 7.02 5.37 -2.81
N LEU A 41 6.95 4.07 -3.12
CA LEU A 41 7.89 3.07 -2.61
C LEU A 41 8.99 2.72 -3.63
N GLU A 42 9.35 3.69 -4.48
CA GLU A 42 10.46 3.51 -5.41
C GLU A 42 11.80 3.36 -4.68
N ALA A 43 12.80 2.76 -5.36
CA ALA A 43 14.08 2.41 -4.74
C ALA A 43 14.79 3.60 -4.07
N GLY A 44 14.73 4.78 -4.69
CA GLY A 44 15.32 6.01 -4.12
C GLY A 44 14.64 6.44 -2.82
N ALA A 45 13.31 6.39 -2.78
CA ALA A 45 12.53 6.73 -1.59
C ALA A 45 12.78 5.72 -0.45
N LEU A 46 12.84 4.43 -0.75
CA LEU A 46 13.16 3.39 0.22
C LEU A 46 14.57 3.56 0.81
N ALA A 47 15.57 3.83 -0.04
CA ALA A 47 16.93 4.07 0.41
C ALA A 47 17.04 5.33 1.30
N ALA A 48 16.33 6.41 0.94
CA ALA A 48 16.27 7.62 1.76
C ALA A 48 15.56 7.37 3.10
N PHE A 49 14.49 6.59 3.11
CA PHE A 49 13.76 6.18 4.32
C PHE A 49 14.65 5.34 5.24
N GLU A 50 15.32 4.32 4.71
CA GLU A 50 16.25 3.47 5.48
C GLU A 50 17.39 4.31 6.06
N LYS A 51 18.01 5.19 5.26
CA LYS A 51 19.08 6.07 5.75
C LYS A 51 18.63 6.98 6.89
N LYS A 52 17.37 7.46 6.85
CA LYS A 52 16.82 8.38 7.85
C LYS A 52 16.36 7.68 9.13
N THR A 53 15.78 6.48 9.01
CA THR A 53 15.07 5.80 10.11
C THR A 53 15.81 4.58 10.64
N GLY A 54 16.72 4.01 9.85
CA GLY A 54 17.29 2.69 10.09
C GLY A 54 16.31 1.55 9.85
N ILE A 55 15.09 1.80 9.38
CA ILE A 55 14.07 0.76 9.14
C ILE A 55 14.13 0.33 7.66
N LYS A 56 14.12 -0.98 7.43
CA LYS A 56 14.19 -1.56 6.09
C LYS A 56 12.83 -2.09 5.63
N PHE A 57 12.59 -1.95 4.33
CA PHE A 57 11.53 -2.71 3.66
C PHE A 57 12.11 -4.05 3.19
N LYS A 58 11.63 -5.15 3.76
CA LYS A 58 12.03 -6.51 3.37
C LYS A 58 11.48 -6.90 2.00
N SER A 59 10.25 -6.49 1.71
CA SER A 59 9.59 -6.77 0.44
C SER A 59 8.60 -5.67 0.08
N VAL A 60 8.48 -5.44 -1.24
CA VAL A 60 7.49 -4.55 -1.84
C VAL A 60 6.85 -5.32 -2.99
N GLU A 61 5.63 -5.80 -2.78
CA GLU A 61 4.87 -6.52 -3.79
C GLU A 61 3.68 -5.68 -4.27
N MET A 62 3.37 -5.76 -5.57
CA MET A 62 2.35 -4.92 -6.20
C MET A 62 1.24 -5.74 -6.88
N PRO A 63 0.60 -6.71 -6.20
CA PRO A 63 -0.45 -7.53 -6.81
C PRO A 63 -1.79 -6.80 -6.99
N GLY A 64 -1.90 -5.55 -6.51
CA GLY A 64 -3.11 -4.73 -6.50
C GLY A 64 -3.74 -4.61 -5.11
N SER A 65 -4.54 -3.55 -4.90
CA SER A 65 -5.09 -3.14 -3.60
C SER A 65 -5.79 -4.27 -2.84
N GLY A 66 -6.73 -4.98 -3.47
CA GLY A 66 -7.50 -6.03 -2.79
C GLY A 66 -6.65 -7.24 -2.36
N LYS A 67 -5.69 -7.65 -3.20
CA LYS A 67 -4.77 -8.75 -2.84
C LYS A 67 -3.83 -8.35 -1.71
N GLY A 68 -3.36 -7.10 -1.71
CA GLY A 68 -2.54 -6.56 -0.61
C GLY A 68 -3.29 -6.48 0.71
N ILE A 69 -4.52 -5.94 0.70
CA ILE A 69 -5.37 -5.88 1.90
C ILE A 69 -5.65 -7.27 2.43
N LYS A 70 -5.94 -8.24 1.56
CA LYS A 70 -6.11 -9.65 1.95
C LYS A 70 -4.84 -10.20 2.61
N ALA A 71 -3.66 -9.95 2.03
CA ALA A 71 -2.40 -10.38 2.61
C ALA A 71 -2.14 -9.77 4.01
N LEU A 72 -2.53 -8.50 4.22
CA LEU A 72 -2.46 -7.86 5.53
C LEU A 72 -3.41 -8.51 6.55
N VAL A 73 -4.67 -8.74 6.16
CA VAL A 73 -5.67 -9.41 7.02
C VAL A 73 -5.23 -10.83 7.39
N GLU A 74 -4.55 -11.54 6.48
CA GLU A 74 -3.97 -12.87 6.71
C GLU A 74 -2.65 -12.83 7.49
N GLY A 75 -2.14 -11.65 7.86
CA GLY A 75 -0.88 -11.49 8.62
C GLY A 75 0.39 -11.78 7.82
N LYS A 76 0.31 -11.79 6.48
CA LYS A 76 1.46 -12.09 5.60
C LYS A 76 2.36 -10.89 5.35
N VAL A 77 1.83 -9.68 5.48
CA VAL A 77 2.56 -8.42 5.34
C VAL A 77 2.25 -7.48 6.50
N THR A 78 3.14 -6.54 6.79
CA THR A 78 2.94 -5.58 7.89
C THR A 78 2.13 -4.36 7.46
N ILE A 79 2.21 -3.97 6.18
CA ILE A 79 1.40 -2.89 5.61
C ILE A 79 0.82 -3.26 4.24
N ALA A 80 -0.34 -2.68 3.93
CA ALA A 80 -0.95 -2.79 2.61
C ALA A 80 -1.30 -1.42 2.03
N GLY A 81 -1.03 -1.25 0.73
CA GLY A 81 -1.40 -0.05 -0.02
C GLY A 81 -2.72 -0.23 -0.76
N ALA A 82 -3.58 0.80 -0.71
CA ALA A 82 -4.84 0.83 -1.45
C ALA A 82 -5.00 2.17 -2.19
N SER A 83 -5.21 2.12 -3.51
CA SER A 83 -5.55 3.28 -4.35
C SER A 83 -7.07 3.53 -4.45
N ARG A 84 -7.84 2.92 -3.55
CA ARG A 84 -9.29 3.08 -3.42
C ARG A 84 -9.68 3.04 -1.96
N SER A 85 -10.92 3.46 -1.68
CA SER A 85 -11.54 3.22 -0.38
C SER A 85 -11.65 1.72 -0.09
N LEU A 86 -11.67 1.37 1.20
CA LEU A 86 -11.94 0.00 1.64
C LEU A 86 -13.36 -0.42 1.24
N GLU A 87 -13.47 -1.66 0.77
CA GLU A 87 -14.74 -2.32 0.49
C GLU A 87 -15.48 -2.66 1.78
N ALA A 88 -16.78 -2.96 1.69
CA ALA A 88 -17.62 -3.23 2.85
C ALA A 88 -17.09 -4.36 3.74
N GLU A 89 -16.59 -5.45 3.12
CA GLU A 89 -16.01 -6.58 3.86
C GLU A 89 -14.65 -6.24 4.50
N GLU A 90 -13.82 -5.45 3.81
CA GLU A 90 -12.51 -5.00 4.33
C GLU A 90 -12.68 -4.09 5.54
N LYS A 91 -13.72 -3.25 5.56
CA LYS A 91 -14.05 -2.37 6.70
C LYS A 91 -14.38 -3.14 7.98
N LYS A 92 -14.87 -4.38 7.88
CA LYS A 92 -15.16 -5.22 9.06
C LYS A 92 -13.91 -5.71 9.78
N GLN A 93 -12.75 -5.67 9.11
CA GLN A 93 -11.48 -6.19 9.62
C GLN A 93 -10.77 -5.26 10.61
N LYS A 94 -11.41 -4.14 11.01
CA LYS A 94 -10.85 -3.13 11.94
C LYS A 94 -9.44 -2.63 11.54
N LEU A 95 -9.19 -2.53 10.23
CA LEU A 95 -7.92 -2.03 9.70
C LEU A 95 -7.73 -0.55 10.05
N LEU A 96 -6.51 -0.18 10.43
CA LEU A 96 -6.13 1.21 10.59
C LEU A 96 -5.67 1.77 9.23
N GLY A 97 -6.48 2.67 8.66
CA GLY A 97 -6.20 3.31 7.38
C GLY A 97 -5.58 4.70 7.56
N HIS A 98 -4.54 4.99 6.77
CA HIS A 98 -3.93 6.31 6.69
C HIS A 98 -3.90 6.80 5.22
N THR A 99 -4.45 7.98 4.97
CA THR A 99 -4.33 8.65 3.67
C THR A 99 -2.94 9.26 3.56
N ILE A 100 -2.16 8.79 2.59
CA ILE A 100 -0.78 9.28 2.36
C ILE A 100 -0.68 10.27 1.20
N ALA A 101 -1.61 10.22 0.25
CA ALA A 101 -1.62 11.05 -0.94
C ALA A 101 -3.00 11.07 -1.61
N TYR A 102 -3.22 12.05 -2.49
CA TYR A 102 -4.33 12.08 -3.43
C TYR A 102 -3.79 11.94 -4.86
N ASP A 103 -4.46 11.12 -5.66
CA ASP A 103 -4.14 10.90 -7.07
C ASP A 103 -5.32 11.35 -7.95
N ALA A 104 -5.03 11.84 -9.15
CA ALA A 104 -6.02 12.34 -10.10
C ALA A 104 -5.98 11.51 -11.39
N ILE A 105 -7.12 10.92 -11.74
CA ILE A 105 -7.29 10.20 -13.01
C ILE A 105 -7.91 11.15 -14.03
N ALA A 106 -7.27 11.29 -15.19
CA ALA A 106 -7.77 12.07 -16.32
C ALA A 106 -8.07 11.17 -17.52
N VAL A 107 -9.09 11.55 -18.29
CA VAL A 107 -9.44 10.88 -19.56
C VAL A 107 -8.87 11.70 -20.70
N PHE A 108 -8.09 11.04 -21.56
CA PHE A 108 -7.53 11.63 -22.75
C PHE A 108 -8.18 11.04 -23.99
N VAL A 109 -8.43 11.90 -24.98
CA VAL A 109 -8.83 11.49 -26.33
C VAL A 109 -7.66 11.70 -27.29
N ASN A 110 -7.71 11.03 -28.44
CA ASN A 110 -6.74 11.28 -29.51
C ASN A 110 -6.74 12.79 -29.89
N LYS A 111 -5.57 13.35 -30.19
CA LYS A 111 -5.40 14.77 -30.55
C LYS A 111 -6.29 15.23 -31.70
N GLU A 112 -6.64 14.33 -32.63
CA GLU A 112 -7.50 14.61 -33.78
C GLU A 112 -9.00 14.57 -33.45
N ASN A 113 -9.37 14.03 -32.27
CA ASN A 113 -10.74 14.01 -31.80
C ASN A 113 -11.12 15.42 -31.29
N PRO A 114 -12.13 16.09 -31.88
CA PRO A 114 -12.47 17.45 -31.51
C PRO A 114 -13.19 17.58 -30.16
N VAL A 115 -13.65 16.48 -29.55
CA VAL A 115 -14.35 16.47 -28.26
C VAL A 115 -13.48 17.13 -27.19
N LYS A 116 -13.98 18.22 -26.60
CA LYS A 116 -13.24 19.01 -25.59
C LYS A 116 -13.62 18.70 -24.16
N ASN A 117 -14.85 18.27 -23.92
CA ASN A 117 -15.38 17.98 -22.60
C ASN A 117 -16.33 16.79 -22.67
N LEU A 118 -16.33 15.99 -21.60
CA LEU A 118 -17.27 14.89 -21.42
C LEU A 118 -17.82 14.97 -19.99
N THR A 119 -19.13 14.79 -19.85
CA THR A 119 -19.74 14.65 -18.53
C THR A 119 -19.44 13.26 -17.95
N LYS A 120 -19.61 13.10 -16.64
CA LYS A 120 -19.44 11.79 -15.98
C LYS A 120 -20.41 10.75 -16.55
N GLU A 121 -21.64 11.16 -16.88
CA GLU A 121 -22.64 10.30 -17.49
C GLU A 121 -22.23 9.85 -18.89
N GLN A 122 -21.68 10.76 -19.71
CA GLN A 122 -21.14 10.41 -21.03
C GLN A 122 -19.96 9.45 -20.92
N LEU A 123 -19.02 9.72 -20.02
CA LEU A 123 -17.90 8.82 -19.75
C LEU A 123 -18.40 7.43 -19.34
N LYS A 124 -19.36 7.36 -18.41
CA LYS A 124 -19.96 6.09 -18.00
C LYS A 124 -20.51 5.34 -19.20
N LYS A 125 -21.34 5.99 -20.04
CA LYS A 125 -21.91 5.38 -21.24
C LYS A 125 -20.87 4.92 -22.26
N ILE A 126 -19.76 5.65 -22.41
CA ILE A 126 -18.65 5.24 -23.26
C ILE A 126 -17.99 3.97 -22.70
N PHE A 127 -17.63 3.97 -21.42
CA PHE A 127 -16.95 2.83 -20.77
C PHE A 127 -17.85 1.61 -20.58
N THR A 128 -19.17 1.77 -20.52
CA THR A 128 -20.14 0.65 -20.54
C THR A 128 -20.49 0.19 -21.96
N GLY A 129 -20.00 0.88 -23.00
CA GLY A 129 -20.26 0.55 -24.40
C GLY A 129 -21.68 0.90 -24.88
N GLU A 130 -22.41 1.74 -24.15
CA GLU A 130 -23.70 2.29 -24.60
C GLU A 130 -23.48 3.34 -25.70
N ILE A 131 -22.50 4.24 -25.51
CA ILE A 131 -22.02 5.15 -26.55
C ILE A 131 -20.83 4.47 -27.22
N LYS A 132 -20.91 4.30 -28.54
CA LYS A 132 -19.86 3.62 -29.33
C LYS A 132 -19.24 4.53 -30.38
N ASN A 133 -19.77 5.73 -30.57
CA ASN A 133 -19.32 6.65 -31.60
C ASN A 133 -19.16 8.07 -31.06
N TRP A 134 -18.07 8.74 -31.43
CA TRP A 134 -17.79 10.11 -30.98
C TRP A 134 -18.85 11.12 -31.42
N LYS A 135 -19.57 10.88 -32.52
CA LYS A 135 -20.67 11.75 -32.96
C LYS A 135 -21.79 11.90 -31.92
N GLU A 136 -21.96 10.91 -31.04
CA GLU A 136 -22.96 10.93 -29.97
C GLU A 136 -22.61 11.90 -28.83
N VAL A 137 -21.37 12.39 -28.81
CA VAL A 137 -20.84 13.31 -27.79
C VAL A 137 -20.20 14.56 -28.42
N GLY A 138 -20.60 14.91 -29.64
CA GLY A 138 -20.15 16.13 -30.34
C GLY A 138 -18.82 15.99 -31.08
N GLY A 139 -18.34 14.76 -31.29
CA GLY A 139 -17.19 14.43 -32.12
C GLY A 139 -17.55 14.14 -33.58
N LYS A 140 -16.56 13.66 -34.35
CA LYS A 140 -16.77 13.15 -35.71
C LYS A 140 -17.33 11.73 -35.68
N ASP A 141 -17.95 11.31 -36.77
CA ASP A 141 -18.23 9.89 -36.98
C ASP A 141 -16.90 9.11 -37.03
N ALA A 142 -16.81 8.03 -36.27
CA ALA A 142 -15.63 7.19 -36.14
C ALA A 142 -15.95 5.70 -36.00
N ALA A 143 -17.16 5.30 -36.41
CA ALA A 143 -17.55 3.90 -36.52
C ALA A 143 -17.10 3.30 -37.85
#